data_AF-A0A3M6R1N4-F1
#
_entry.id   AF-A0A3M6R1N4-F1
#
_cell.length_a   1.000
_cell.length_b   1.000
_cell.length_c   1.000
_cell.angle_alpha   90.00
_cell.angle_beta   90.00
_cell.angle_gamma   90.00
#
_symmetry.space_group_name_H-M   'P 1'
#
loop_
_entity.id
_entity.type
_entity.pdbx_description
1 polymer ?
#
loop_
_entity_poly.entity_id
_entity_poly.type
_entity_poly.pdbx_seq_one_letter_code
_entity_poly.pdbx_strand_id
1 'polypeptide(L)'
;MAQTPLQAPLLTGGCVPDANAAAQPSPDGMPRPLVRLVRLAHSVLQQGLLRQGGEQALPSPCIGVCRMAPARDEEGQATELCQGCLRRIGEIAVWGQADAGRKRAIWRAILLRGGLRLAQRPDGGAQPAISDVCQTLAFDTPLEETGEDMKHIDFYLDFVSPYAFLAFKALPQALLDTSYHVSYWPVALGGLFKHHGITAPAAVPAKHDWIRRHTFWLAGQQETAFTWPASHPFNSLPLLRLALACSEDGSINRFTAQTVFEHVWCGAGAEALNGARLAALQQALAPQFRGPFALGSEAAKQGLRDNTDAAAAAGVFGVPAFVIGGRMLWGLDALPMLREAVLAA
;
A
#
# COMPACT_ATOMS: atom_id res chain seq x y z
N MET A 1 -0.52 53.10 -43.59
CA MET A 1 -1.01 52.58 -44.88
C MET A 1 -0.71 51.08 -44.86
N ALA A 2 -1.61 50.25 -44.36
CA ALA A 2 -2.80 49.73 -45.02
C ALA A 2 -2.48 48.69 -46.12
N GLN A 3 -3.09 47.52 -45.95
CA GLN A 3 -3.37 46.41 -46.88
C GLN A 3 -2.33 45.28 -47.00
N THR A 4 -2.65 43.98 -47.06
CA THR A 4 -3.79 43.10 -46.68
C THR A 4 -3.25 41.66 -46.87
N PRO A 5 -3.53 40.69 -45.99
CA PRO A 5 -3.08 39.30 -46.13
C PRO A 5 -4.01 38.45 -47.03
N LEU A 6 -3.45 37.43 -47.70
CA LEU A 6 -4.20 36.42 -48.45
C LEU A 6 -5.02 35.53 -47.49
N GLN A 7 -6.32 35.43 -47.78
CA GLN A 7 -7.27 34.46 -47.20
C GLN A 7 -7.46 33.26 -48.14
N ALA A 8 -7.71 32.07 -47.55
CA ALA A 8 -8.64 31.04 -48.04
C ALA A 8 -8.88 30.02 -46.89
N PRO A 9 -9.95 29.19 -46.91
CA PRO A 9 -11.32 29.57 -46.61
C PRO A 9 -11.92 28.80 -45.41
N LEU A 10 -13.02 29.36 -44.90
CA LEU A 10 -13.89 28.83 -43.87
C LEU A 10 -14.57 27.52 -44.29
N LEU A 11 -14.57 26.53 -43.39
CA LEU A 11 -15.62 25.51 -43.33
C LEU A 11 -16.34 25.60 -41.99
N THR A 12 -17.64 25.77 -42.14
CA THR A 12 -18.74 25.94 -41.20
C THR A 12 -18.95 24.74 -40.28
N GLY A 13 -19.35 24.99 -39.03
CA GLY A 13 -20.01 23.98 -38.19
C GLY A 13 -19.65 24.02 -36.71
N GLY A 14 -19.86 25.16 -36.04
CA GLY A 14 -19.79 25.21 -34.57
C GLY A 14 -21.04 24.58 -33.95
N CYS A 15 -20.92 23.37 -33.42
CA CYS A 15 -21.83 22.84 -32.43
C CYS A 15 -21.19 23.07 -31.06
N VAL A 16 -21.79 23.95 -30.25
CA VAL A 16 -21.41 24.19 -28.86
C VAL A 16 -21.73 22.91 -28.08
N PRO A 17 -20.77 22.21 -27.44
CA PRO A 17 -21.15 21.09 -26.58
C PRO A 17 -21.71 21.63 -25.27
N ASP A 18 -22.99 21.31 -25.05
CA ASP A 18 -23.76 21.50 -23.84
C ASP A 18 -22.99 21.12 -22.57
N ALA A 19 -23.03 22.02 -21.59
CA ALA A 19 -22.44 21.87 -20.26
C ALA A 19 -23.16 20.85 -19.35
N ASN A 20 -23.80 19.82 -19.90
CA ASN A 20 -24.54 18.84 -19.10
C ASN A 20 -24.70 17.45 -19.75
N ALA A 21 -23.69 16.99 -20.49
CA ALA A 21 -23.64 15.61 -20.98
C ALA A 21 -22.97 14.71 -19.93
N ALA A 22 -23.77 13.91 -19.23
CA ALA A 22 -23.30 12.83 -18.38
C ALA A 22 -22.34 11.93 -19.17
N ALA A 23 -21.08 11.91 -18.74
CA ALA A 23 -20.03 11.11 -19.35
C ALA A 23 -20.40 9.61 -19.29
N GLN A 24 -20.60 9.00 -20.45
CA GLN A 24 -20.64 7.54 -20.57
C GLN A 24 -19.23 6.97 -20.32
N PRO A 25 -19.08 5.87 -19.55
CA PRO A 25 -17.77 5.37 -19.17
C PRO A 25 -17.05 4.66 -20.32
N SER A 26 -15.76 4.99 -20.48
CA SER A 26 -14.80 4.30 -21.35
C SER A 26 -14.41 2.92 -20.78
N PRO A 27 -13.78 2.01 -21.56
CA PRO A 27 -13.36 0.67 -21.12
C PRO A 27 -12.36 0.66 -19.95
N ASP A 28 -11.84 1.82 -19.55
CA ASP A 28 -10.86 2.04 -18.47
C ASP A 28 -11.48 2.14 -17.06
N GLY A 29 -12.74 1.72 -16.87
CA GLY A 29 -13.47 1.80 -15.60
C GLY A 29 -13.03 0.82 -14.49
N MET A 30 -11.88 0.17 -14.62
CA MET A 30 -11.42 -0.83 -13.65
C MET A 30 -10.55 -0.19 -12.55
N PRO A 31 -10.83 -0.39 -11.25
CA PRO A 31 -10.01 0.16 -10.17
C PRO A 31 -8.54 -0.24 -10.32
N ARG A 32 -7.60 0.72 -10.17
CA ARG A 32 -6.14 0.50 -10.31
C ARG A 32 -5.59 -0.72 -9.55
N PRO A 33 -6.09 -1.08 -8.34
CA PRO A 33 -5.71 -2.33 -7.67
C PRO A 33 -6.05 -3.57 -8.50
N LEU A 34 -7.24 -3.63 -9.09
CA LEU A 34 -7.68 -4.77 -9.91
C LEU A 34 -6.75 -4.97 -11.12
N VAL A 35 -6.28 -3.89 -11.74
CA VAL A 35 -5.32 -3.94 -12.85
C VAL A 35 -4.01 -4.62 -12.45
N ARG A 36 -3.52 -4.39 -11.22
CA ARG A 36 -2.31 -5.05 -10.71
C ARG A 36 -2.53 -6.54 -10.47
N LEU A 37 -3.66 -6.91 -9.88
CA LEU A 37 -4.01 -8.31 -9.66
C LEU A 37 -4.14 -9.06 -10.98
N VAL A 38 -4.81 -8.45 -11.98
CA VAL A 38 -4.97 -9.02 -13.33
C VAL A 38 -3.61 -9.23 -14.01
N ARG A 39 -2.69 -8.27 -13.94
CA ARG A 39 -1.34 -8.43 -14.51
C ARG A 39 -0.57 -9.57 -13.84
N LEU A 40 -0.64 -9.66 -12.52
CA LEU A 40 0.02 -10.75 -11.77
C LEU A 40 -0.60 -12.11 -12.12
N ALA A 41 -1.94 -12.18 -12.18
CA ALA A 41 -2.67 -13.36 -12.61
C ALA A 41 -2.26 -13.81 -14.02
N HIS A 42 -2.18 -12.89 -14.99
CA HIS A 42 -1.70 -13.20 -16.34
C HIS A 42 -0.28 -13.78 -16.35
N SER A 43 0.64 -13.20 -15.58
CA SER A 43 2.02 -13.71 -15.47
C SER A 43 2.06 -15.13 -14.91
N VAL A 44 1.31 -15.39 -13.83
CA VAL A 44 1.17 -16.71 -13.21
C VAL A 44 0.61 -17.76 -14.19
N LEU A 45 -0.34 -17.36 -15.02
CA LEU A 45 -0.94 -18.20 -16.05
C LEU A 45 0.01 -18.50 -17.21
N GLN A 46 0.70 -17.48 -17.74
CA GLN A 46 1.67 -17.62 -18.83
C GLN A 46 2.83 -18.53 -18.45
N GLN A 47 3.28 -18.45 -17.20
CA GLN A 47 4.34 -19.31 -16.66
C GLN A 47 3.85 -20.72 -16.32
N GLY A 48 2.55 -21.00 -16.41
CA GLY A 48 2.01 -22.33 -16.15
C GLY A 48 2.09 -22.77 -14.68
N LEU A 49 2.30 -21.85 -13.74
CA LEU A 49 2.52 -22.15 -12.32
C LEU A 49 1.31 -22.82 -11.64
N LEU A 50 0.13 -22.71 -12.25
CA LEU A 50 -1.11 -23.34 -11.76
C LEU A 50 -1.34 -24.76 -12.31
N ARG A 51 -0.44 -25.30 -13.13
CA ARG A 51 -0.50 -26.68 -13.60
C ARG A 51 -0.23 -27.66 -12.46
N GLN A 52 -0.87 -28.83 -12.50
CA GLN A 52 -0.62 -29.88 -11.49
C GLN A 52 0.82 -30.39 -11.59
N GLY A 53 1.44 -30.70 -10.45
CA GLY A 53 2.79 -31.26 -10.37
C GLY A 53 3.95 -30.27 -10.54
N GLY A 54 3.70 -28.96 -10.66
CA GLY A 54 4.77 -27.96 -10.69
C GLY A 54 5.41 -27.78 -9.31
N GLU A 55 6.74 -27.87 -9.22
CA GLU A 55 7.51 -27.59 -7.99
C GLU A 55 7.88 -26.10 -7.85
N GLN A 56 7.61 -25.30 -8.88
CA GLN A 56 8.00 -23.89 -8.93
C GLN A 56 7.20 -23.04 -7.93
N ALA A 57 7.91 -22.16 -7.22
CA ALA A 57 7.32 -21.28 -6.21
C ALA A 57 6.27 -20.34 -6.83
N LEU A 58 5.10 -20.25 -6.18
CA LEU A 58 4.03 -19.35 -6.61
C LEU A 58 4.19 -17.98 -5.96
N PRO A 59 4.12 -16.87 -6.73
CA PRO A 59 4.20 -15.54 -6.16
C PRO A 59 2.98 -15.24 -5.29
N SER A 60 3.16 -14.43 -4.25
CA SER A 60 2.03 -13.99 -3.42
C SER A 60 1.01 -13.18 -4.24
N PRO A 61 -0.30 -13.45 -4.14
CA PRO A 61 -1.33 -12.64 -4.79
C PRO A 61 -1.49 -11.21 -4.22
N CYS A 62 -0.76 -10.87 -3.15
CA CYS A 62 -0.88 -9.57 -2.50
C CYS A 62 -0.42 -8.42 -3.40
N ILE A 63 -1.30 -7.46 -3.66
CA ILE A 63 -1.00 -6.25 -4.44
C ILE A 63 -0.85 -4.99 -3.57
N GLY A 64 -0.73 -5.17 -2.25
CA GLY A 64 -0.52 -4.08 -1.29
C GLY A 64 -1.79 -3.33 -0.85
N VAL A 65 -2.98 -3.84 -1.16
CA VAL A 65 -4.26 -3.33 -0.65
C VAL A 65 -4.73 -4.26 0.47
N CYS A 66 -4.46 -3.89 1.73
CA CYS A 66 -4.87 -4.65 2.92
C CYS A 66 -6.17 -4.06 3.49
N ARG A 67 -7.29 -4.31 2.81
CA ARG A 67 -8.63 -3.94 3.30
C ARG A 67 -9.59 -5.10 3.02
N MET A 68 -10.24 -5.60 4.07
CA MET A 68 -11.30 -6.59 3.96
C MET A 68 -12.62 -5.90 3.64
N ALA A 69 -13.46 -6.54 2.83
CA ALA A 69 -14.80 -6.09 2.52
C ALA A 69 -15.78 -7.24 2.60
N PRO A 70 -17.02 -6.99 3.03
CA PRO A 70 -18.09 -7.96 2.97
C PRO A 70 -18.26 -8.48 1.54
N ALA A 71 -18.39 -9.79 1.42
CA ALA A 71 -18.59 -10.51 0.17
C ALA A 71 -19.55 -11.68 0.41
N ARG A 72 -19.91 -12.37 -0.67
CA ARG A 72 -20.61 -13.65 -0.61
C ARG A 72 -19.72 -14.71 -1.25
N ASP A 73 -19.68 -15.88 -0.64
CA ASP A 73 -19.02 -17.04 -1.26
C ASP A 73 -19.89 -17.67 -2.35
N GLU A 74 -19.42 -18.78 -2.91
CA GLU A 74 -20.07 -19.51 -4.01
C GLU A 74 -21.43 -20.09 -3.57
N GLU A 75 -21.57 -20.37 -2.27
CA GLU A 75 -22.77 -20.86 -1.59
C GLU A 75 -23.69 -19.72 -1.10
N GLY A 76 -23.32 -18.45 -1.31
CA GLY A 76 -24.09 -17.27 -0.95
C GLY A 76 -23.99 -16.84 0.53
N GLN A 77 -23.15 -17.50 1.33
CA GLN A 77 -22.88 -17.18 2.72
C GLN A 77 -22.03 -15.91 2.83
N ALA A 78 -22.24 -15.17 3.93
CA ALA A 78 -21.47 -13.98 4.20
C ALA A 78 -20.00 -14.35 4.45
N THR A 79 -19.11 -13.73 3.70
CA THR A 79 -17.67 -13.89 3.87
C THR A 79 -16.99 -12.51 3.77
N GLU A 80 -15.69 -12.46 4.05
CA GLU A 80 -14.90 -11.26 3.87
C GLU A 80 -13.76 -11.53 2.89
N LEU A 81 -13.64 -10.67 1.89
CA LEU A 81 -12.56 -10.74 0.90
C LEU A 81 -11.70 -9.49 0.96
N CYS A 82 -10.40 -9.69 0.80
CA CYS A 82 -9.47 -8.61 0.57
C CYS A 82 -9.82 -7.88 -0.74
N GLN A 83 -10.13 -6.59 -0.68
CA GLN A 83 -10.42 -5.76 -1.87
C GLN A 83 -9.27 -5.71 -2.89
N GLY A 84 -8.05 -6.07 -2.46
CA GLY A 84 -6.88 -6.12 -3.32
C GLY A 84 -6.71 -7.44 -4.04
N CYS A 85 -6.53 -8.51 -3.26
CA CYS A 85 -6.11 -9.82 -3.79
C CYS A 85 -7.23 -10.86 -3.81
N LEU A 86 -8.44 -10.50 -3.38
CA LEU A 86 -9.62 -11.38 -3.32
C LEU A 86 -9.43 -12.64 -2.46
N ARG A 87 -8.43 -12.61 -1.56
CA ARG A 87 -8.23 -13.65 -0.55
C ARG A 87 -9.12 -13.43 0.66
N ARG A 88 -9.57 -14.52 1.26
CA ARG A 88 -10.14 -14.55 2.62
C ARG A 88 -9.04 -14.36 3.66
N ILE A 89 -9.40 -13.94 4.86
CA ILE A 89 -8.43 -13.72 5.94
C ILE A 89 -7.64 -15.00 6.29
N GLY A 90 -8.30 -16.16 6.31
CA GLY A 90 -7.64 -17.44 6.53
C GLY A 90 -6.63 -17.81 5.44
N GLU A 91 -6.89 -17.46 4.19
CA GLU A 91 -5.95 -17.68 3.07
C GLU A 91 -4.74 -16.75 3.11
N ILE A 92 -4.91 -15.56 3.71
CA ILE A 92 -3.82 -14.61 3.94
C ILE A 92 -2.90 -15.15 5.03
N ALA A 93 -3.48 -15.60 6.16
CA ALA A 93 -2.74 -16.10 7.32
C ALA A 93 -1.82 -17.28 6.96
N VAL A 94 -2.36 -18.28 6.24
CA VAL A 94 -1.62 -19.52 5.95
C VAL A 94 -0.66 -19.41 4.75
N TRP A 95 -0.63 -18.30 4.01
CA TRP A 95 0.10 -18.23 2.73
C TRP A 95 1.60 -18.55 2.85
N GLY A 96 2.28 -18.02 3.86
CA GLY A 96 3.72 -18.24 4.07
C GLY A 96 4.07 -19.71 4.27
N GLN A 97 3.27 -20.42 5.07
CA GLN A 97 3.47 -21.83 5.44
C GLN A 97 2.83 -22.82 4.45
N ALA A 98 1.92 -22.36 3.60
CA ALA A 98 1.21 -23.19 2.65
C ALA A 98 2.17 -23.90 1.66
N ASP A 99 1.95 -25.20 1.47
CA ASP A 99 2.62 -25.97 0.42
C ASP A 99 2.23 -25.47 -0.99
N ALA A 100 2.95 -25.94 -2.01
CA ALA A 100 2.72 -25.52 -3.39
C ALA A 100 1.30 -25.89 -3.89
N GLY A 101 0.73 -27.00 -3.42
CA GLY A 101 -0.63 -27.42 -3.73
C GLY A 101 -1.67 -26.45 -3.17
N ARG A 102 -1.51 -26.05 -1.91
CA ARG A 102 -2.37 -25.09 -1.21
C ARG A 102 -2.25 -23.69 -1.81
N LYS A 103 -1.03 -23.24 -2.13
CA LYS A 103 -0.79 -21.96 -2.84
C LYS A 103 -1.47 -21.94 -4.21
N ARG A 104 -1.42 -23.04 -4.97
CA ARG A 104 -2.17 -23.19 -6.24
C ARG A 104 -3.68 -23.15 -6.04
N ALA A 105 -4.20 -23.81 -5.01
CA ALA A 105 -5.63 -23.79 -4.70
C ALA A 105 -6.12 -22.37 -4.40
N ILE A 106 -5.38 -21.62 -3.58
CA ILE A 106 -5.68 -20.21 -3.28
C ILE A 106 -5.66 -19.37 -4.56
N TRP A 107 -4.65 -19.52 -5.41
CA TRP A 107 -4.60 -18.82 -6.69
C TRP A 107 -5.81 -19.13 -7.60
N ARG A 108 -6.21 -20.40 -7.70
CA ARG A 108 -7.39 -20.80 -8.48
C ARG A 108 -8.67 -20.17 -7.91
N ALA A 109 -8.82 -20.15 -6.59
CA ALA A 109 -9.95 -19.50 -5.94
C ALA A 109 -10.00 -17.99 -6.20
N ILE A 110 -8.85 -17.32 -6.19
CA ILE A 110 -8.74 -15.89 -6.54
C ILE A 110 -9.17 -15.64 -7.98
N LEU A 111 -8.72 -16.48 -8.92
CA LEU A 111 -9.10 -16.38 -10.33
C LEU A 111 -10.61 -16.54 -10.51
N LEU A 112 -11.22 -17.54 -9.85
CA LEU A 112 -12.66 -17.76 -9.88
C LEU A 112 -13.44 -16.56 -9.32
N ARG A 113 -13.06 -16.05 -8.14
CA ARG A 113 -13.68 -14.85 -7.53
C ARG A 113 -13.51 -13.61 -8.39
N GLY A 114 -12.38 -13.50 -9.10
CA GLY A 114 -12.08 -12.41 -10.03
C GLY A 114 -12.72 -12.56 -11.41
N GLY A 115 -13.46 -13.64 -11.68
CA GLY A 115 -14.06 -13.92 -12.98
C GLY A 115 -13.06 -14.25 -14.09
N LEU A 116 -11.81 -14.55 -13.75
CA LEU A 116 -10.75 -14.91 -14.69
C LEU A 116 -10.75 -16.43 -14.89
N ARG A 117 -11.13 -16.90 -16.09
CA ARG A 117 -11.17 -18.34 -16.40
C ARG A 117 -9.83 -18.84 -16.92
N LEU A 118 -9.41 -20.02 -16.44
CA LEU A 118 -8.34 -20.79 -17.07
C LEU A 118 -8.83 -21.24 -18.46
N ALA A 119 -8.07 -20.97 -19.52
CA ALA A 119 -8.39 -21.48 -20.85
C ALA A 119 -8.40 -23.02 -20.80
N GLN A 120 -9.50 -23.64 -21.26
CA GLN A 120 -9.64 -25.09 -21.38
C GLN A 120 -8.66 -25.64 -22.43
N ARG A 121 -8.20 -26.88 -22.25
CA ARG A 121 -7.48 -27.61 -23.31
C ARG A 121 -8.41 -27.82 -24.52
N PRO A 122 -7.88 -27.85 -25.76
CA PRO A 122 -8.67 -28.17 -26.96
C PRO A 122 -9.18 -29.63 -27.02
N ASP A 123 -8.71 -30.50 -26.13
CA ASP A 123 -8.97 -31.94 -26.24
C ASP A 123 -10.07 -32.35 -25.24
N GLY A 124 -11.28 -32.55 -25.78
CA GLY A 124 -12.55 -32.77 -25.07
C GLY A 124 -12.66 -34.03 -24.21
N GLY A 125 -11.85 -34.14 -23.16
CA GLY A 125 -12.12 -35.02 -22.04
C GLY A 125 -13.11 -34.36 -21.08
N ALA A 126 -14.28 -34.97 -20.87
CA ALA A 126 -15.30 -34.49 -19.94
C ALA A 126 -14.69 -34.26 -18.54
N GLN A 127 -14.75 -33.01 -18.06
CA GLN A 127 -14.45 -32.67 -16.67
C GLN A 127 -15.75 -32.71 -15.85
N PRO A 128 -15.67 -33.16 -14.58
CA PRO A 128 -16.83 -33.20 -13.72
C PRO A 128 -17.30 -31.77 -13.40
N ALA A 129 -18.58 -31.64 -13.05
CA ALA A 129 -19.20 -30.35 -12.79
C ALA A 129 -18.59 -29.69 -11.55
N ILE A 130 -18.74 -28.36 -11.43
CA ILE A 130 -18.25 -27.54 -10.31
C ILE A 130 -18.68 -28.11 -8.93
N SER A 131 -19.82 -28.80 -8.87
CA SER A 131 -20.31 -29.51 -7.67
C SER A 131 -19.36 -30.59 -7.15
N ASP A 132 -18.63 -31.25 -8.05
CA ASP A 132 -17.94 -32.51 -7.75
C ASP A 132 -16.53 -32.24 -7.19
N VAL A 133 -15.94 -31.09 -7.54
CA VAL A 133 -14.65 -30.63 -7.01
C VAL A 133 -14.80 -30.10 -5.57
N CYS A 134 -15.96 -29.50 -5.25
CA CYS A 134 -16.27 -29.06 -3.89
C CYS A 134 -16.68 -30.21 -2.96
N GLN A 135 -17.28 -31.29 -3.47
CA GLN A 135 -17.71 -32.43 -2.64
C GLN A 135 -16.59 -33.42 -2.29
N THR A 136 -15.53 -33.53 -3.10
CA THR A 136 -14.43 -34.48 -2.80
C THR A 136 -13.44 -33.99 -1.74
N LEU A 137 -13.54 -32.73 -1.33
CA LEU A 137 -12.78 -32.16 -0.21
C LEU A 137 -13.74 -31.93 0.95
N ALA A 138 -14.25 -33.01 1.56
CA ALA A 138 -14.98 -32.94 2.81
C ALA A 138 -14.10 -32.27 3.87
N PHE A 139 -14.43 -31.01 4.15
CA PHE A 139 -13.87 -30.18 5.20
C PHE A 139 -14.33 -30.72 6.57
N ASP A 140 -13.68 -31.75 7.11
CA ASP A 140 -14.02 -32.26 8.45
C ASP A 140 -12.79 -32.62 9.31
N THR A 141 -11.60 -32.13 8.97
CA THR A 141 -10.49 -32.15 9.93
C THR A 141 -10.53 -30.85 10.73
N PRO A 142 -10.75 -30.87 12.06
CA PRO A 142 -10.59 -29.70 12.89
C PRO A 142 -9.20 -29.13 12.62
N LEU A 143 -9.14 -27.83 12.30
CA LEU A 143 -7.90 -27.10 12.28
C LEU A 143 -7.28 -27.24 13.67
N GLU A 144 -6.24 -28.07 13.81
CA GLU A 144 -5.32 -27.89 14.92
C GLU A 144 -4.74 -26.49 14.73
N GLU A 145 -5.21 -25.57 15.57
CA GLU A 145 -4.68 -24.21 15.70
C GLU A 145 -3.21 -24.32 16.14
N THR A 146 -2.30 -24.54 15.19
CA THR A 146 -0.91 -24.19 15.40
C THR A 146 -0.85 -22.66 15.40
N GLY A 147 -1.07 -22.09 16.59
CA GLY A 147 -1.04 -20.66 16.87
C GLY A 147 0.36 -20.06 16.70
N GLU A 148 0.89 -20.07 15.47
CA GLU A 148 2.02 -19.22 15.12
C GLU A 148 1.48 -17.83 14.76
N ASP A 149 1.62 -16.91 15.72
CA ASP A 149 1.23 -15.51 15.58
C ASP A 149 1.82 -14.89 14.30
N MET A 150 0.94 -14.31 13.47
CA MET A 150 1.34 -13.52 12.31
C MET A 150 2.33 -12.43 12.74
N LYS A 151 3.53 -12.41 12.13
CA LYS A 151 4.61 -11.51 12.55
C LYS A 151 4.17 -10.05 12.46
N HIS A 152 4.18 -9.38 13.60
CA HIS A 152 3.80 -7.97 13.70
C HIS A 152 5.03 -7.07 13.57
N ILE A 153 4.94 -6.07 12.70
CA ILE A 153 5.96 -5.05 12.49
C ILE A 153 5.36 -3.69 12.80
N ASP A 154 5.92 -2.98 13.76
CA ASP A 154 5.60 -1.57 13.99
C ASP A 154 6.53 -0.72 13.13
N PHE A 155 5.96 0.02 12.17
CA PHE A 155 6.69 0.93 11.30
C PHE A 155 6.44 2.38 11.71
N TYR A 156 7.40 2.98 12.40
CA TYR A 156 7.40 4.38 12.78
C TYR A 156 7.85 5.29 11.63
N LEU A 157 7.04 6.33 11.36
CA LEU A 157 7.23 7.21 10.22
C LEU A 157 6.90 8.68 10.50
N ASP A 158 7.55 9.57 9.76
CA ASP A 158 7.17 10.98 9.61
C ASP A 158 7.19 11.32 8.12
N PHE A 159 6.14 11.99 7.64
CA PHE A 159 5.98 12.34 6.22
C PHE A 159 7.02 13.35 5.72
N VAL A 160 7.74 14.05 6.60
CA VAL A 160 8.89 14.90 6.24
C VAL A 160 10.13 14.09 5.83
N SER A 161 10.21 12.79 6.16
CA SER A 161 11.42 12.00 5.88
C SER A 161 11.37 11.37 4.48
N PRO A 162 12.29 11.73 3.56
CA PRO A 162 12.36 11.09 2.25
C PRO A 162 12.79 9.62 2.36
N TYR A 163 13.64 9.27 3.33
CA TYR A 163 14.00 7.88 3.58
C TYR A 163 12.81 7.04 4.06
N ALA A 164 11.90 7.63 4.83
CA ALA A 164 10.70 6.92 5.28
C ALA A 164 9.76 6.62 4.11
N PHE A 165 9.64 7.56 3.16
CA PHE A 165 8.90 7.31 1.92
C PHE A 165 9.52 6.17 1.09
N LEU A 166 10.84 6.22 0.85
CA LEU A 166 11.52 5.20 0.08
C LEU A 166 11.44 3.82 0.76
N ALA A 167 11.58 3.77 2.09
CA ALA A 167 11.41 2.53 2.84
C ALA A 167 9.97 2.00 2.74
N PHE A 168 8.97 2.87 2.82
CA PHE A 168 7.57 2.52 2.62
C PHE A 168 7.26 1.91 1.24
N LYS A 169 7.91 2.41 0.19
CA LYS A 169 7.77 1.90 -1.18
C LYS A 169 8.52 0.58 -1.39
N ALA A 170 9.71 0.45 -0.80
CA ALA A 170 10.55 -0.75 -0.90
C ALA A 170 10.07 -1.91 -0.01
N LEU A 171 9.38 -1.64 1.10
CA LEU A 171 8.99 -2.64 2.10
C LEU A 171 8.28 -3.88 1.53
N PRO A 172 7.26 -3.77 0.63
CA PRO A 172 6.61 -4.95 0.08
C PRO A 172 7.55 -5.85 -0.71
N GLN A 173 8.50 -5.25 -1.43
CA GLN A 173 9.49 -6.00 -2.21
C GLN A 173 10.53 -6.64 -1.28
N ALA A 174 10.97 -5.92 -0.24
CA ALA A 174 11.93 -6.43 0.74
C ALA A 174 11.38 -7.66 1.51
N LEU A 175 10.07 -7.69 1.76
CA LEU A 175 9.39 -8.75 2.49
C LEU A 175 8.61 -9.70 1.57
N LEU A 176 8.94 -9.74 0.27
CA LEU A 176 8.34 -10.69 -0.66
C LEU A 176 8.52 -12.12 -0.15
N ASP A 177 7.47 -12.94 -0.30
CA ASP A 177 7.42 -14.35 0.14
C ASP A 177 7.43 -14.57 1.66
N THR A 178 7.10 -13.56 2.46
CA THR A 178 6.90 -13.69 3.92
C THR A 178 5.46 -13.36 4.33
N SER A 179 4.99 -13.90 5.46
CA SER A 179 3.70 -13.54 6.08
C SER A 179 3.95 -12.54 7.22
N TYR A 180 3.37 -11.34 7.13
CA TYR A 180 3.54 -10.30 8.14
C TYR A 180 2.34 -9.35 8.17
N HIS A 181 2.18 -8.66 9.31
CA HIS A 181 1.31 -7.52 9.50
C HIS A 181 2.15 -6.28 9.81
N VAL A 182 1.80 -5.12 9.25
CA VAL A 182 2.48 -3.85 9.55
C VAL A 182 1.47 -2.85 10.10
N SER A 183 1.75 -2.36 11.30
CA SER A 183 1.11 -1.17 11.87
C SER A 183 1.99 0.04 11.56
N TYR A 184 1.41 1.08 10.96
CA TYR A 184 2.17 2.29 10.62
C TYR A 184 1.91 3.33 11.71
N TRP A 185 2.95 3.78 12.40
CA TRP A 185 2.85 4.67 13.55
C TRP A 185 3.38 6.07 13.20
N PRO A 186 2.49 7.05 12.96
CA PRO A 186 2.90 8.43 12.76
C PRO A 186 3.54 8.98 14.02
N VAL A 187 4.75 9.52 13.90
CA VAL A 187 5.50 10.15 14.98
C VAL A 187 6.03 11.51 14.54
N ALA A 188 6.21 12.42 15.49
CA ALA A 188 6.83 13.70 15.20
C ALA A 188 8.35 13.57 15.27
N LEU A 189 9.03 13.58 14.12
CA LEU A 189 10.48 13.40 14.04
C LEU A 189 11.25 14.47 14.83
N GLY A 190 10.76 15.71 14.83
CA GLY A 190 11.31 16.78 15.65
C GLY A 190 11.23 16.49 17.16
N GLY A 191 10.20 15.76 17.60
CA GLY A 191 10.05 15.30 18.99
C GLY A 191 11.11 14.24 19.35
N LEU A 192 11.33 13.26 18.48
CA LEU A 192 12.39 12.26 18.64
C LEU A 192 13.78 12.90 18.71
N PHE A 193 14.07 13.85 17.80
CA PHE A 193 15.33 14.58 17.83
C PHE A 193 15.54 15.35 19.12
N LYS A 194 14.50 16.01 19.63
CA LYS A 194 14.56 16.72 20.92
C LYS A 194 14.82 15.75 22.07
N HIS A 195 14.12 14.62 22.12
CA HIS A 195 14.27 13.61 23.17
C HIS A 195 15.71 13.09 23.27
N HIS A 196 16.33 12.81 22.12
CA HIS A 196 17.69 12.23 22.05
C HIS A 196 18.82 13.27 21.92
N GLY A 197 18.51 14.57 21.95
CA GLY A 197 19.50 15.63 21.75
C GLY A 197 20.15 15.63 20.35
N ILE A 198 19.45 15.12 19.34
CA ILE A 198 19.95 15.00 17.97
C ILE A 198 19.69 16.32 17.21
N THR A 199 20.73 16.86 16.59
CA THR A 199 20.54 17.93 15.61
C THR A 199 20.01 17.33 14.31
N ALA A 200 18.84 17.80 13.86
CA ALA A 200 18.21 17.32 12.64
C ALA A 200 19.20 17.37 11.45
N PRO A 201 19.44 16.24 10.74
CA PRO A 201 20.36 16.24 9.61
C PRO A 201 20.01 17.26 8.52
N ALA A 202 18.71 17.49 8.30
CA ALA A 202 18.20 18.47 7.36
C ALA A 202 18.47 19.94 7.75
N ALA A 203 18.84 20.21 9.02
CA ALA A 203 19.23 21.55 9.47
C ALA A 203 20.72 21.86 9.22
N VAL A 204 21.52 20.85 8.85
CA VAL A 204 22.94 21.02 8.49
C VAL A 204 23.04 21.07 6.97
N PRO A 205 23.37 22.21 6.33
CA PRO A 205 23.29 22.38 4.88
C PRO A 205 23.99 21.29 4.06
N ALA A 206 25.23 20.95 4.43
CA ALA A 206 25.98 19.90 3.73
C ALA A 206 25.31 18.50 3.82
N LYS A 207 24.68 18.19 4.97
CA LYS A 207 23.93 16.94 5.13
C LYS A 207 22.61 16.98 4.37
N HIS A 208 21.92 18.12 4.35
CA HIS A 208 20.70 18.30 3.57
C HIS A 208 20.93 18.11 2.06
N ASP A 209 21.99 18.71 1.52
CA ASP A 209 22.40 18.54 0.11
C ASP A 209 22.73 17.07 -0.21
N TRP A 210 23.40 16.38 0.71
CA TRP A 210 23.66 14.94 0.58
C TRP A 210 22.36 14.13 0.59
N ILE A 211 21.47 14.36 1.55
CA ILE A 211 20.17 13.67 1.66
C ILE A 211 19.41 13.80 0.34
N ARG A 212 19.31 15.03 -0.20
CA ARG A 212 18.62 15.27 -1.46
C ARG A 212 19.22 14.43 -2.60
N ARG A 213 20.52 14.56 -2.87
CA ARG A 213 21.19 13.80 -3.94
C ARG A 213 21.06 12.29 -3.75
N HIS A 214 21.26 11.80 -2.54
CA HIS A 214 21.21 10.39 -2.21
C HIS A 214 19.80 9.81 -2.40
N THR A 215 18.76 10.51 -1.94
CA THR A 215 17.38 10.04 -2.09
C THR A 215 16.90 10.02 -3.55
N PHE A 216 17.36 10.94 -4.39
CA PHE A 216 17.12 10.86 -5.84
C PHE A 216 17.78 9.63 -6.47
N TRP A 217 19.03 9.35 -6.10
CA TRP A 217 19.72 8.16 -6.58
C TRP A 217 18.99 6.87 -6.15
N LEU A 218 18.64 6.76 -4.87
CA LEU A 218 17.88 5.63 -4.32
C LEU A 218 16.51 5.45 -4.98
N ALA A 219 15.77 6.54 -5.19
CA ALA A 219 14.49 6.49 -5.89
C ALA A 219 14.63 5.96 -7.32
N GLY A 220 15.71 6.34 -8.01
CA GLY A 220 16.06 5.81 -9.32
C GLY A 220 16.36 4.31 -9.30
N GLN A 221 17.10 3.82 -8.30
CA GLN A 221 17.35 2.38 -8.11
C GLN A 221 16.06 1.60 -7.80
N GLN A 222 15.10 2.23 -7.11
CA GLN A 222 13.81 1.63 -6.75
C GLN A 222 12.72 1.83 -7.81
N GLU A 223 13.02 2.46 -8.95
CA GLU A 223 12.05 2.86 -9.98
C GLU A 223 10.81 3.57 -9.40
N THR A 224 11.02 4.34 -8.33
CA THR A 224 9.97 4.99 -7.57
C THR A 224 9.82 6.43 -8.02
N ALA A 225 8.59 6.82 -8.39
CA ALA A 225 8.26 8.22 -8.63
C ALA A 225 8.64 9.06 -7.41
N PHE A 226 9.51 10.04 -7.60
CA PHE A 226 10.07 10.85 -6.52
C PHE A 226 10.36 12.26 -7.03
N THR A 227 9.82 13.24 -6.32
CA THR A 227 9.96 14.67 -6.57
C THR A 227 10.28 15.36 -5.26
N TRP A 228 11.19 16.32 -5.31
CA TRP A 228 11.56 17.11 -4.14
C TRP A 228 10.55 18.24 -3.95
N PRO A 229 9.89 18.37 -2.78
CA PRO A 229 8.91 19.43 -2.55
C PRO A 229 9.56 20.82 -2.59
N ALA A 230 8.73 21.86 -2.82
CA ALA A 230 9.19 23.25 -2.90
C ALA A 230 9.99 23.69 -1.67
N SER A 231 9.59 23.20 -0.49
CA SER A 231 10.26 23.42 0.79
C SER A 231 10.61 22.10 1.45
N HIS A 232 11.86 21.93 1.87
CA HIS A 232 12.28 20.83 2.74
C HIS A 232 13.47 21.29 3.60
N PRO A 233 13.47 21.05 4.92
CA PRO A 233 12.39 20.44 5.70
C PRO A 233 11.17 21.38 5.82
N PHE A 234 9.99 20.81 6.08
CA PHE A 234 8.75 21.55 6.35
C PHE A 234 8.10 21.04 7.64
N ASN A 235 7.12 21.77 8.18
CA ASN A 235 6.37 21.34 9.37
C ASN A 235 5.38 20.20 9.02
N SER A 236 5.68 18.97 9.38
CA SER A 236 4.84 17.80 9.07
C SER A 236 3.62 17.62 9.97
N LEU A 237 3.48 18.39 11.07
CA LEU A 237 2.39 18.21 12.03
C LEU A 237 0.98 18.24 11.41
N PRO A 238 0.65 19.12 10.43
CA PRO A 238 -0.66 19.08 9.77
C PRO A 238 -0.92 17.74 9.05
N LEU A 239 0.09 17.19 8.38
CA LEU A 239 -0.02 15.91 7.66
C LEU A 239 -0.10 14.72 8.63
N LEU A 240 0.69 14.73 9.70
CA LEU A 240 0.67 13.70 10.73
C LEU A 240 -0.70 13.62 11.42
N ARG A 241 -1.27 14.78 11.79
CA ARG A 241 -2.59 14.85 12.43
C ARG A 241 -3.72 14.48 11.46
N LEU A 242 -3.58 14.83 10.17
CA LEU A 242 -4.52 14.38 9.15
C LEU A 242 -4.50 12.86 8.97
N ALA A 243 -3.32 12.23 9.01
CA ALA A 243 -3.21 10.79 8.98
C ALA A 243 -3.82 10.14 10.23
N LEU A 244 -3.55 10.69 11.42
CA LEU A 244 -4.12 10.21 12.68
C LEU A 244 -5.65 10.29 12.72
N ALA A 245 -6.28 11.24 12.02
CA ALA A 245 -7.73 11.28 11.91
C ALA A 245 -8.33 10.02 11.23
N CYS A 246 -7.51 9.17 10.60
CA CYS A 246 -7.90 7.87 10.05
C CYS A 246 -7.67 6.68 11.01
N SER A 247 -7.31 6.96 12.27
CA SER A 247 -6.87 5.98 13.25
C SER A 247 -7.84 5.87 14.43
N GLU A 248 -7.93 4.67 15.01
CA GLU A 248 -8.67 4.43 16.26
C GLU A 248 -7.72 4.31 17.47
N ASP A 249 -6.49 3.87 17.24
CA ASP A 249 -5.53 3.43 18.26
C ASP A 249 -4.16 4.13 18.20
N GLY A 250 -3.99 5.09 17.28
CA GLY A 250 -2.73 5.78 17.01
C GLY A 250 -1.96 5.24 15.80
N SER A 251 -2.30 4.05 15.31
CA SER A 251 -1.73 3.48 14.08
C SER A 251 -2.61 3.76 12.86
N ILE A 252 -2.00 3.95 11.69
CA ILE A 252 -2.68 4.17 10.41
C ILE A 252 -2.52 2.98 9.48
N ASN A 253 -3.47 2.80 8.57
CA ASN A 253 -3.36 1.78 7.54
C ASN A 253 -2.41 2.21 6.40
N ARG A 254 -1.98 1.23 5.60
CA ARG A 254 -1.07 1.45 4.47
C ARG A 254 -1.61 2.45 3.45
N PHE A 255 -2.93 2.46 3.19
CA PHE A 255 -3.53 3.39 2.23
C PHE A 255 -3.35 4.84 2.70
N THR A 256 -3.68 5.15 3.94
CA THR A 256 -3.50 6.50 4.51
C THR A 256 -2.03 6.92 4.45
N ALA A 257 -1.11 6.05 4.88
CA ALA A 257 0.32 6.33 4.80
C ALA A 257 0.77 6.61 3.36
N GLN A 258 0.36 5.78 2.39
CA GLN A 258 0.69 5.94 0.98
C GLN A 258 0.16 7.26 0.43
N THR A 259 -1.11 7.59 0.68
CA THR A 259 -1.75 8.79 0.13
C THR A 259 -1.06 10.06 0.62
N VAL A 260 -0.70 10.12 1.90
CA VAL A 260 0.01 11.29 2.46
C VAL A 260 1.45 11.36 1.96
N PHE A 261 2.16 10.22 1.87
CA PHE A 261 3.50 10.19 1.31
C PHE A 261 3.53 10.61 -0.17
N GLU A 262 2.63 10.09 -0.99
CA GLU A 262 2.55 10.44 -2.41
C GLU A 262 2.14 11.90 -2.61
N HIS A 263 1.33 12.46 -1.71
CA HIS A 263 1.10 13.91 -1.68
C HIS A 263 2.40 14.70 -1.48
N VAL A 264 3.28 14.29 -0.58
CA VAL A 264 4.55 15.02 -0.35
C VAL A 264 5.55 14.77 -1.48
N TRP A 265 5.86 13.51 -1.76
CA TRP A 265 7.03 13.10 -2.54
C TRP A 265 6.71 12.82 -4.01
N CYS A 266 5.44 12.75 -4.41
CA CYS A 266 5.03 12.65 -5.81
C CYS A 266 4.26 13.88 -6.29
N GLY A 267 4.24 14.97 -5.51
CA GLY A 267 3.47 16.18 -5.75
C GLY A 267 4.02 17.12 -6.82
N ALA A 268 4.83 16.64 -7.77
CA ALA A 268 5.46 17.44 -8.83
C ALA A 268 6.24 18.66 -8.30
N GLY A 269 6.85 18.53 -7.12
CA GLY A 269 7.60 19.60 -6.46
C GLY A 269 6.78 20.74 -5.85
N ALA A 270 5.45 20.59 -5.78
CA ALA A 270 4.60 21.60 -5.13
C ALA A 270 4.78 21.66 -3.60
N GLU A 271 4.41 22.79 -3.01
CA GLU A 271 4.45 23.02 -1.55
C GLU A 271 3.53 22.05 -0.81
N ALA A 272 4.08 21.24 0.10
CA ALA A 272 3.38 20.16 0.80
C ALA A 272 2.23 20.68 1.68
N LEU A 273 2.35 21.91 2.19
CA LEU A 273 1.35 22.53 3.06
C LEU A 273 0.47 23.56 2.35
N ASN A 274 0.47 23.59 1.01
CA ASN A 274 -0.44 24.45 0.26
C ASN A 274 -1.90 24.14 0.62
N GLY A 275 -2.69 25.16 0.96
CA GLY A 275 -4.05 24.99 1.46
C GLY A 275 -4.99 24.24 0.52
N ALA A 276 -4.93 24.50 -0.80
CA ALA A 276 -5.76 23.79 -1.77
C ALA A 276 -5.38 22.30 -1.88
N ARG A 277 -4.07 22.00 -1.82
CA ARG A 277 -3.58 20.62 -1.84
C ARG A 277 -3.93 19.87 -0.55
N LEU A 278 -3.83 20.53 0.60
CA LEU A 278 -4.25 19.97 1.89
C LEU A 278 -5.75 19.68 1.91
N ALA A 279 -6.58 20.58 1.36
CA ALA A 279 -8.02 20.35 1.25
C ALA A 279 -8.33 19.14 0.34
N ALA A 280 -7.65 19.01 -0.81
CA ALA A 280 -7.80 17.87 -1.70
C ALA A 280 -7.35 16.55 -1.02
N LEU A 281 -6.24 16.58 -0.30
CA LEU A 281 -5.74 15.42 0.48
C LEU A 281 -6.74 15.02 1.57
N GLN A 282 -7.29 16.01 2.30
CA GLN A 282 -8.31 15.77 3.32
C GLN A 282 -9.56 15.15 2.71
N GLN A 283 -10.02 15.64 1.55
CA GLN A 283 -11.16 15.06 0.86
C GLN A 283 -10.90 13.61 0.42
N ALA A 284 -9.69 13.32 -0.09
CA ALA A 284 -9.31 11.97 -0.49
C ALA A 284 -9.25 10.98 0.70
N LEU A 285 -8.91 11.47 1.89
CA LEU A 285 -8.84 10.69 3.12
C LEU A 285 -10.14 10.67 3.93
N ALA A 286 -11.12 11.53 3.62
CA ALA A 286 -12.37 11.64 4.38
C ALA A 286 -13.12 10.31 4.59
N PRO A 287 -13.18 9.38 3.61
CA PRO A 287 -13.80 8.07 3.82
C PRO A 287 -13.09 7.18 4.83
N GLN A 288 -11.85 7.50 5.20
CA GLN A 288 -11.03 6.75 6.16
C GLN A 288 -11.10 7.36 7.57
N PHE A 289 -11.75 8.52 7.76
CA PHE A 289 -11.81 9.17 9.06
C PHE A 289 -12.62 8.35 10.05
N ARG A 290 -12.03 8.12 11.23
CA ARG A 290 -12.60 7.29 12.30
C ARG A 290 -11.88 7.55 13.62
N GLY A 291 -12.46 7.05 14.71
CA GLY A 291 -11.83 7.10 16.02
C GLY A 291 -11.76 8.49 16.65
N PRO A 292 -10.95 8.64 17.72
CA PRO A 292 -10.99 9.82 18.59
C PRO A 292 -10.16 11.02 18.06
N PHE A 293 -9.34 10.83 17.02
CA PHE A 293 -8.32 11.80 16.60
C PHE A 293 -8.81 12.78 15.52
N ALA A 294 -10.02 13.33 15.69
CA ALA A 294 -10.59 14.28 14.73
C ALA A 294 -9.64 15.46 14.42
N LEU A 295 -9.67 15.97 13.19
CA LEU A 295 -8.83 17.08 12.76
C LEU A 295 -8.99 18.31 13.67
N GLY A 296 -7.86 18.87 14.12
CA GLY A 296 -7.83 20.03 15.00
C GLY A 296 -8.14 19.74 16.47
N SER A 297 -8.55 18.51 16.82
CA SER A 297 -8.85 18.13 18.20
C SER A 297 -7.60 18.09 19.10
N GLU A 298 -7.80 18.30 20.40
CA GLU A 298 -6.75 18.05 21.40
C GLU A 298 -6.37 16.57 21.45
N ALA A 299 -7.31 15.66 21.23
CA ALA A 299 -7.05 14.22 21.14
C ALA A 299 -6.02 13.90 20.04
N ALA A 300 -6.14 14.48 18.84
CA ALA A 300 -5.16 14.28 17.76
C ALA A 300 -3.77 14.86 18.12
N LYS A 301 -3.72 15.96 18.87
CA LYS A 301 -2.45 16.53 19.34
C LYS A 301 -1.80 15.64 20.38
N GLN A 302 -2.57 15.15 21.35
CA GLN A 302 -2.10 14.29 22.42
C GLN A 302 -1.71 12.91 21.88
N GLY A 303 -2.54 12.28 21.06
CA GLY A 303 -2.22 10.98 20.46
C GLY A 303 -0.93 10.99 19.63
N LEU A 304 -0.64 12.08 18.90
CA LEU A 304 0.66 12.20 18.22
C LEU A 304 1.84 12.31 19.18
N ARG A 305 1.67 12.99 20.33
CA ARG A 305 2.70 13.06 21.37
C ARG A 305 2.89 11.68 22.00
N ASP A 306 1.81 11.02 22.37
CA ASP A 306 1.82 9.67 22.96
C ASP A 306 2.52 8.67 22.02
N ASN A 307 2.20 8.69 20.72
CA ASN A 307 2.93 7.90 19.71
C ASN A 307 4.43 8.18 19.70
N THR A 308 4.81 9.47 19.77
CA THR A 308 6.21 9.89 19.72
C THR A 308 6.96 9.49 20.99
N ASP A 309 6.33 9.64 22.15
CA ASP A 309 6.89 9.28 23.45
C ASP A 309 7.02 7.76 23.60
N ALA A 310 6.02 6.99 23.15
CA ALA A 310 6.07 5.54 23.11
C ALA A 310 7.17 5.03 22.16
N ALA A 311 7.31 5.64 20.98
CA ALA A 311 8.39 5.32 20.05
C ALA A 311 9.77 5.59 20.67
N ALA A 312 9.95 6.75 21.33
CA ALA A 312 11.19 7.08 22.02
C ALA A 312 11.50 6.07 23.14
N ALA A 313 10.50 5.67 23.92
CA ALA A 313 10.63 4.64 24.95
C ALA A 313 10.99 3.25 24.36
N ALA A 314 10.55 2.94 23.15
CA ALA A 314 10.95 1.75 22.38
C ALA A 314 12.35 1.87 21.74
N GLY A 315 13.10 2.93 22.05
CA GLY A 315 14.45 3.17 21.53
C GLY A 315 14.50 3.78 20.14
N VAL A 316 13.36 4.19 19.56
CA VAL A 316 13.32 4.88 18.27
C VAL A 316 13.91 6.28 18.42
N PHE A 317 14.92 6.59 17.60
CA PHE A 317 15.60 7.90 17.60
C PHE A 317 15.48 8.65 16.27
N GLY A 318 14.88 8.03 15.26
CA GLY A 318 14.67 8.61 13.94
C GLY A 318 13.73 7.75 13.10
N VAL A 319 13.40 8.21 11.89
CA VAL A 319 12.51 7.51 10.97
C VAL A 319 13.13 7.39 9.57
N PRO A 320 12.88 6.30 8.83
CA PRO A 320 12.01 5.16 9.17
C PRO A 320 12.64 4.29 10.27
N ALA A 321 11.79 3.71 11.12
CA ALA A 321 12.20 2.67 12.07
C ALA A 321 11.16 1.55 12.09
N PHE A 322 11.64 0.33 12.29
CA PHE A 322 10.83 -0.89 12.37
C PHE A 322 11.08 -1.56 13.72
N VAL A 323 10.03 -1.98 14.41
CA VAL A 323 10.12 -2.81 15.61
C VAL A 323 9.45 -4.15 15.35
N ILE A 324 10.18 -5.24 15.59
CA ILE A 324 9.69 -6.63 15.46
C ILE A 324 10.29 -7.46 16.58
N GLY A 325 9.46 -8.21 17.32
CA GLY A 325 9.92 -9.03 18.45
C GLY A 325 10.73 -8.26 19.49
N GLY A 326 10.35 -7.00 19.76
CA GLY A 326 11.07 -6.11 20.69
C GLY A 326 12.40 -5.55 20.18
N ARG A 327 12.81 -5.87 18.94
CA ARG A 327 14.05 -5.38 18.32
C ARG A 327 13.74 -4.19 17.42
N MET A 328 14.41 -3.07 17.67
CA MET A 328 14.33 -1.87 16.84
C MET A 328 15.40 -1.90 15.74
N LEU A 329 14.98 -1.65 14.50
CA LEU A 329 15.79 -1.54 13.28
C LEU A 329 15.55 -0.17 12.66
N TRP A 330 16.61 0.58 12.38
CA TRP A 330 16.48 1.96 11.90
C TRP A 330 17.06 2.11 10.49
N GLY A 331 16.33 2.83 9.63
CA GLY A 331 16.79 3.21 8.29
C GLY A 331 16.18 2.39 7.16
N LEU A 332 16.28 2.95 5.94
CA LEU A 332 15.92 2.26 4.70
C LEU A 332 16.86 1.08 4.42
N ASP A 333 18.13 1.24 4.77
CA ASP A 333 19.21 0.27 4.68
C ASP A 333 19.07 -0.90 5.66
N ALA A 334 18.17 -0.81 6.64
CA ALA A 334 17.84 -1.92 7.55
C ALA A 334 16.77 -2.89 6.99
N LEU A 335 16.22 -2.67 5.80
CA LEU A 335 15.24 -3.59 5.20
C LEU A 335 15.74 -5.05 5.05
N PRO A 336 17.01 -5.33 4.69
CA PRO A 336 17.55 -6.68 4.73
C PRO A 336 17.54 -7.29 6.14
N MET A 337 17.91 -6.51 7.17
CA MET A 337 17.84 -6.97 8.57
C MET A 337 16.41 -7.25 9.00
N LEU A 338 15.45 -6.44 8.55
CA LEU A 338 14.03 -6.65 8.82
C LEU A 338 13.55 -7.97 8.20
N ARG A 339 13.96 -8.27 6.97
CA ARG A 339 13.64 -9.55 6.32
C ARG A 339 14.17 -10.73 7.13
N GLU A 340 15.44 -10.68 7.56
CA GLU A 340 16.02 -11.72 8.40
C GLU A 340 15.27 -11.87 9.73
N ALA A 341 14.89 -10.76 10.36
CA ALA A 341 14.11 -10.78 11.59
C ALA A 341 12.72 -11.42 11.38
N VAL A 342 12.04 -11.14 10.26
CA VAL A 342 10.74 -11.76 9.92
C VAL A 342 10.89 -13.26 9.68
N LEU A 343 11.97 -13.70 9.03
CA LEU A 343 12.23 -15.12 8.75
C LEU A 343 12.67 -15.91 9.99
N ALA A 344 13.30 -15.26 10.95
CA ALA A 344 13.79 -15.88 12.18
C ALA A 344 12.77 -15.88 13.33
N ALA A 345 11.73 -15.06 13.23
CA ALA A 345 10.76 -14.83 14.31
C ALA A 345 9.81 -15.99 14.51
#